data_AF-A0A851UPJ9-F1
#
_entry.id   AF-A0A851UPJ9-F1
#
_cell.length_a   1.000
_cell.length_b   1.000
_cell.length_c   1.000
_cell.angle_alpha   90.00
_cell.angle_beta   90.00
_cell.angle_gamma   90.00
#
_symmetry.space_group_name_H-M   'P 1'
#
loop_
_entity.id
_entity.type
_entity.pdbx_description
1 polymer ?
#
loop_
_entity_poly.entity_id
_entity_poly.type
_entity_poly.pdbx_seq_one_letter_code
_entity_poly.pdbx_strand_id
1 'polypeptide(L)'
;KGMAAPGKAGIPLGVMKLLDPRQLKPDSTETERILTVLDETIVKLEITRLILQITGSLERYARMLGPEITNSLLEHQKLSVEVQHLLASPGDEERKTAMEQRLKCSLRNILRLFLANSLLYHRLKHEVRVRESPADVFIKAFMEFRDFMLERLLTSPDEEKEKTKLMEDISLQVGKNTEMTSALQEELAAVIQTRDEEVNRKDKTIENLKTSMEDLTKSCKADIQQIMKEGEKQQEEDEKASQERCARLKQDIQCLGAQFNALVLEHRASELVLRK
;
A
#
# COMPACT_ATOMS: atom_id res chain seq x y z
N LYS A 1 -8.81 -21.95 18.99
CA LYS A 1 -7.36 -22.22 19.02
C LYS A 1 -6.66 -20.94 18.59
N GLY A 2 -6.20 -20.13 19.54
CA GLY A 2 -5.63 -18.81 19.26
C GLY A 2 -4.23 -18.92 18.65
N MET A 3 -3.99 -18.24 17.54
CA MET A 3 -2.65 -18.00 16.99
C MET A 3 -1.92 -17.04 17.92
N ALA A 4 -0.95 -17.58 18.65
CA ALA A 4 0.03 -16.76 19.36
C ALA A 4 0.97 -16.14 18.33
N ALA A 5 0.92 -14.81 18.19
CA ALA A 5 1.96 -14.06 17.52
C ALA A 5 3.30 -14.31 18.26
N PRO A 6 4.40 -14.59 17.55
CA PRO A 6 5.68 -14.73 18.22
C PRO A 6 6.06 -13.35 18.75
N GLY A 7 6.22 -13.26 20.08
CA GLY A 7 6.73 -12.06 20.72
C GLY A 7 8.05 -11.65 20.08
N LYS A 8 8.26 -10.33 19.93
CA LYS A 8 9.54 -9.75 19.52
C LYS A 8 10.65 -10.32 20.40
N ALA A 9 11.29 -11.39 19.93
CA ALA A 9 12.53 -11.86 20.49
C ALA A 9 13.56 -10.76 20.23
N GLY A 10 14.13 -10.21 21.31
CA GLY A 10 15.29 -9.36 21.18
C GLY A 10 16.33 -10.08 20.33
N ILE A 11 16.85 -9.39 19.33
CA ILE A 11 17.85 -9.94 18.42
C ILE A 11 19.01 -10.46 19.30
N PRO A 12 19.38 -11.74 19.24
CA PRO A 12 20.45 -12.30 20.06
C PRO A 12 21.73 -11.47 19.91
N LEU A 13 22.52 -11.32 20.97
CA LEU A 13 23.73 -10.47 20.96
C LEU A 13 24.67 -10.78 19.78
N GLY A 14 24.82 -12.05 19.40
CA GLY A 14 25.59 -12.46 18.21
C GLY A 14 24.99 -11.97 16.88
N VAL A 15 23.67 -11.87 16.79
CA VAL A 15 22.97 -11.33 15.62
C VAL A 15 23.03 -9.79 15.61
N MET A 16 23.02 -9.12 16.77
CA MET A 16 23.27 -7.67 16.83
C MET A 16 24.72 -7.33 16.44
N LYS A 17 25.70 -8.12 16.90
CA LYS A 17 27.10 -8.00 16.47
C LYS A 17 27.26 -8.15 14.95
N LEU A 18 26.46 -9.02 14.34
CA LEU A 18 26.54 -9.30 12.92
C LEU A 18 25.80 -8.27 12.05
N LEU A 19 24.64 -7.78 12.52
CA LEU A 19 23.76 -6.90 11.73
C LEU A 19 24.11 -5.42 11.89
N ASP A 20 24.39 -4.96 13.11
CA ASP A 20 24.69 -3.56 13.40
C ASP A 20 25.74 -3.42 14.51
N PRO A 21 27.04 -3.62 14.17
CA PRO A 21 28.14 -3.53 15.13
C PRO A 21 28.22 -2.17 15.83
N ARG A 22 27.71 -1.08 15.20
CA ARG A 22 27.81 0.29 15.72
C ARG A 22 27.06 0.52 17.03
N GLN A 23 26.12 -0.37 17.37
CA GLN A 23 25.39 -0.34 18.64
C GLN A 23 26.19 -0.93 19.80
N LEU A 24 27.31 -1.59 19.53
CA LEU A 24 28.15 -2.19 20.57
C LEU A 24 29.06 -1.13 21.18
N LYS A 25 29.35 -1.30 22.47
CA LYS A 25 30.40 -0.52 23.13
C LYS A 25 31.76 -1.06 22.69
N PRO A 26 32.77 -0.17 22.56
CA PRO A 26 34.14 -0.60 22.36
C PRO A 26 34.63 -1.45 23.53
N ASP A 27 35.05 -2.67 23.22
CA ASP A 27 35.57 -3.62 24.21
C ASP A 27 37.06 -3.41 24.50
N SER A 28 37.74 -2.55 23.72
CA SER A 28 39.18 -2.28 23.80
C SER A 28 39.49 -0.81 24.08
N THR A 29 40.45 -0.57 24.98
CA THR A 29 40.95 0.78 25.30
C THR A 29 41.56 1.50 24.10
N GLU A 30 42.10 0.75 23.13
CA GLU A 30 42.67 1.35 21.93
C GLU A 30 41.56 1.85 20.99
N THR A 31 40.47 1.09 20.87
CA THR A 31 39.28 1.52 20.13
C THR A 31 38.68 2.78 20.75
N GLU A 32 38.58 2.85 22.08
CA GLU A 32 38.12 4.06 22.78
C GLU A 32 39.01 5.27 22.49
N ARG A 33 40.34 5.10 22.48
CA ARG A 33 41.29 6.19 22.15
C ARG A 33 41.10 6.71 20.73
N ILE A 34 41.01 5.79 19.76
CA ILE A 34 40.80 6.15 18.35
C ILE A 34 39.48 6.93 18.20
N LEU A 35 38.39 6.43 18.78
CA LEU A 35 37.09 7.10 18.73
C LEU A 35 37.12 8.46 19.41
N THR A 36 37.79 8.59 20.55
CA THR A 36 37.95 9.87 21.26
C THR A 36 38.66 10.91 20.37
N VAL A 37 39.70 10.51 19.64
CA VAL A 37 40.39 11.41 18.69
C VAL A 37 39.45 11.83 17.55
N LEU A 38 38.63 10.92 17.04
CA LEU A 38 37.64 11.23 15.99
C LEU A 38 36.55 12.18 16.51
N ASP A 39 36.00 11.91 17.70
CA ASP A 39 34.97 12.71 18.35
C ASP A 39 35.51 14.12 18.67
N GLU A 40 36.73 14.23 19.21
CA GLU A 40 37.41 15.52 19.38
C GLU A 40 37.62 16.26 18.06
N THR A 41 37.95 15.54 16.99
CA THR A 41 38.16 16.13 15.66
C THR A 41 36.85 16.68 15.10
N ILE A 42 35.73 15.98 15.27
CA ILE A 42 34.39 16.48 14.93
C ILE A 42 34.13 17.79 15.67
N VAL A 43 34.34 17.83 16.99
CA VAL A 43 34.15 19.05 17.79
C VAL A 43 35.04 20.20 17.29
N LYS A 44 36.32 19.92 16.97
CA LYS A 44 37.24 20.94 16.42
C LYS A 44 36.77 21.47 15.06
N LEU A 45 36.22 20.61 14.19
CA LEU A 45 35.64 21.02 12.90
C LEU A 45 34.40 21.88 13.10
N GLU A 46 33.51 21.50 14.03
CA GLU A 46 32.31 22.27 14.38
C GLU A 46 32.68 23.65 14.93
N ILE A 47 33.67 23.74 15.83
CA ILE A 47 34.18 25.01 16.35
C ILE A 47 34.77 25.86 15.22
N THR A 48 35.57 25.27 14.33
CA THR A 48 36.18 26.00 13.20
C THR A 48 35.11 26.60 12.28
N ARG A 49 34.04 25.85 12.01
CA ARG A 49 32.87 26.36 11.27
C ARG A 49 32.19 27.52 11.99
N LEU A 50 32.02 27.43 13.32
CA LEU A 50 31.43 28.50 14.12
C LEU A 50 32.31 29.76 14.13
N ILE A 51 33.64 29.62 14.23
CA ILE A 51 34.59 30.74 14.18
C ILE A 51 34.37 31.56 12.91
N LEU A 52 34.24 30.91 11.75
CA LEU A 52 34.02 31.61 10.48
C LEU A 52 32.74 32.46 10.49
N GLN A 53 31.67 31.99 11.13
CA GLN A 53 30.38 32.68 11.20
C GLN A 53 30.38 33.82 12.23
N ILE A 54 31.04 33.60 13.37
CA ILE A 54 31.11 34.57 14.46
C ILE A 54 32.03 35.73 14.13
N THR A 55 33.11 35.47 13.40
CA THR A 55 34.10 36.49 13.02
C THR A 55 33.45 37.64 12.23
N GLY A 56 32.44 37.35 11.40
CA GLY A 56 31.68 38.38 10.66
C GLY A 56 30.74 39.23 11.50
N SER A 57 30.46 38.86 12.76
CA SER A 57 29.56 39.58 13.67
C SER A 57 30.01 39.48 15.12
N LEU A 58 31.32 39.65 15.35
CA LEU A 58 31.94 39.37 16.63
C LEU A 58 31.36 40.21 17.79
N GLU A 59 30.97 41.46 17.52
CA GLU A 59 30.34 42.36 18.49
C GLU A 59 29.08 41.76 19.14
N ARG A 60 28.30 41.01 18.36
CA ARG A 60 27.07 40.35 18.84
C ARG A 60 27.37 39.26 19.85
N TYR A 61 28.51 38.59 19.71
CA TYR A 61 28.88 37.43 20.52
C TYR A 61 29.94 37.75 21.60
N ALA A 62 30.56 38.92 21.57
CA ALA A 62 31.67 39.31 22.44
C ALA A 62 31.34 39.14 23.94
N ARG A 63 30.12 39.50 24.36
CA ARG A 63 29.66 39.33 25.76
C ARG A 63 29.64 37.85 26.18
N MET A 64 29.24 36.98 25.28
CA MET A 64 29.15 35.54 25.55
C MET A 64 30.54 34.89 25.51
N LEU A 65 31.38 35.27 24.54
CA LEU A 65 32.74 34.75 24.33
C LEU A 65 33.72 35.20 25.43
N GLY A 66 33.46 36.35 26.04
CA GLY A 66 34.38 36.97 26.99
C GLY A 66 35.60 37.61 26.29
N PRO A 67 36.38 38.42 27.02
CA PRO A 67 37.44 39.24 26.43
C PRO A 67 38.58 38.41 25.83
N GLU A 68 38.92 37.28 26.45
CA GLU A 68 40.06 36.46 26.04
C GLU A 68 39.85 35.78 24.67
N ILE A 69 38.66 35.19 24.47
CA ILE A 69 38.29 34.57 23.19
C ILE A 69 38.00 35.64 22.13
N THR A 70 37.34 36.74 22.52
CA THR A 70 37.05 37.86 21.60
C THR A 70 38.33 38.47 21.05
N ASN A 71 39.32 38.75 21.91
CA ASN A 71 40.61 39.28 21.47
C ASN A 71 41.37 38.29 20.59
N SER A 72 41.35 37.00 20.95
CA SER A 72 41.99 35.96 20.13
C SER A 72 41.38 35.86 18.73
N LEU A 73 40.05 36.01 18.60
CA LEU A 73 39.34 36.02 17.32
C LEU A 73 39.63 37.30 16.50
N LEU A 74 39.72 38.47 17.14
CA LEU A 74 40.12 39.72 16.48
C LEU A 74 41.52 39.62 15.88
N GLU A 75 42.47 39.11 16.64
CA GLU A 75 43.85 38.91 16.15
C GLU A 75 43.89 37.87 15.03
N HIS A 76 43.11 36.80 15.13
CA HIS A 76 42.99 35.81 14.05
C HIS A 76 42.43 36.42 12.77
N GLN A 77 41.41 37.27 12.88
CA GLN A 77 40.81 37.96 11.73
C GLN A 77 41.80 38.90 11.05
N LYS A 78 42.56 39.68 11.82
CA LYS A 78 43.63 40.54 11.28
C LYS A 78 44.68 39.72 10.52
N LEU A 79 45.16 38.63 11.14
CA LEU A 79 46.10 37.70 10.51
C LEU A 79 45.53 37.08 9.22
N SER A 80 44.25 36.72 9.20
CA SER A 80 43.60 36.15 8.02
C SER A 80 43.56 37.15 6.86
N VAL A 81 43.29 38.43 7.13
CA VAL A 81 43.29 39.49 6.11
C VAL A 81 44.71 39.74 5.59
N GLU A 82 45.70 39.82 6.47
CA GLU A 82 47.12 39.96 6.10
C GLU A 82 47.59 38.82 5.20
N VAL A 83 47.26 37.57 5.53
CA VAL A 83 47.57 36.39 4.71
C VAL A 83 46.89 36.48 3.34
N GLN A 84 45.62 36.90 3.28
CA GLN A 84 44.90 37.04 2.01
C GLN A 84 45.55 38.08 1.08
N HIS A 85 46.05 39.19 1.63
CA HIS A 85 46.81 40.20 0.88
C HIS A 85 48.16 39.67 0.40
N LEU A 86 48.88 38.90 1.23
CA LEU A 86 50.16 38.29 0.86
C LEU A 86 50.01 37.21 -0.21
N LEU A 87 48.91 36.45 -0.20
CA LEU A 87 48.61 35.45 -1.23
C LEU A 87 48.30 36.08 -2.60
N ALA A 88 47.79 37.31 -2.62
CA ALA A 88 47.55 38.07 -3.85
C ALA A 88 48.82 38.71 -4.42
N SER A 89 49.93 38.73 -3.67
CA SER A 89 51.21 39.31 -4.08
C SER A 89 52.20 38.23 -4.52
N PRO A 90 52.80 38.33 -5.72
CA PRO A 90 53.85 37.42 -6.15
C PRO A 90 55.19 37.80 -5.47
N GLY A 91 55.83 36.87 -4.76
CA GLY A 91 57.29 36.96 -4.55
C GLY A 91 57.91 36.67 -3.19
N ASP A 92 57.21 36.10 -2.19
CA ASP A 92 57.89 35.79 -0.90
C ASP A 92 57.33 34.53 -0.20
N GLU A 93 57.79 33.36 -0.64
CA GLU A 93 57.37 32.05 -0.10
C GLU A 93 57.78 31.84 1.37
N GLU A 94 58.91 32.40 1.81
CA GLU A 94 59.34 32.34 3.21
C GLU A 94 58.42 33.16 4.11
N ARG A 95 58.03 34.38 3.68
CA ARG A 95 57.03 35.16 4.42
C ARG A 95 55.65 34.51 4.42
N LYS A 96 55.23 33.89 3.31
CA LYS A 96 53.96 33.15 3.26
C LYS A 96 53.93 32.01 4.26
N THR A 97 54.95 31.15 4.26
CA THR A 97 55.03 30.01 5.19
C THR A 97 55.08 30.43 6.65
N ALA A 98 55.83 31.50 6.98
CA ALA A 98 55.85 32.07 8.33
C ALA A 98 54.47 32.60 8.76
N MET A 99 53.74 33.29 7.87
CA MET A 99 52.41 33.79 8.18
C MET A 99 51.34 32.70 8.27
N GLU A 100 51.40 31.67 7.41
CA GLU A 100 50.57 30.49 7.55
C GLU A 100 50.76 29.81 8.92
N GLN A 101 52.01 29.72 9.37
CA GLN A 101 52.30 29.14 10.67
C GLN A 101 51.73 29.98 11.82
N ARG A 102 51.81 31.31 11.73
CA ARG A 102 51.18 32.22 12.71
C ARG A 102 49.65 32.05 12.72
N LEU A 103 49.04 31.92 11.55
CA LEU A 103 47.60 31.67 11.42
C LEU A 103 47.20 30.33 12.04
N LYS A 104 47.97 29.26 11.78
CA LYS A 104 47.79 27.93 12.39
C LYS A 104 47.90 27.99 13.91
N CYS A 105 48.90 28.69 14.45
CA CYS A 105 49.09 28.86 15.89
C CYS A 105 47.93 29.64 16.53
N SER A 106 47.47 30.71 15.87
CA SER A 106 46.31 31.49 16.30
C SER A 106 45.05 30.63 16.37
N LEU A 107 44.75 29.85 15.32
CA LEU A 107 43.61 28.93 15.30
C LEU A 107 43.71 27.86 16.40
N ARG A 108 44.89 27.26 16.60
CA ARG A 108 45.14 26.28 17.67
C ARG A 108 44.88 26.88 19.06
N ASN A 109 45.29 28.13 19.28
CA ASN A 109 45.02 28.82 20.55
C ASN A 109 43.51 29.02 20.76
N ILE A 110 42.79 29.47 19.73
CA ILE A 110 41.34 29.63 19.80
C ILE A 110 40.66 28.28 20.09
N LEU A 111 41.01 27.22 19.35
CA LEU A 111 40.47 25.88 19.59
C LEU A 111 40.71 25.42 21.02
N ARG A 112 41.90 25.66 21.59
CA ARG A 112 42.21 25.35 22.99
C ARG A 112 41.29 26.09 23.95
N LEU A 113 41.03 27.38 23.71
CA LEU A 113 40.11 28.18 24.55
C LEU A 113 38.67 27.67 24.49
N PHE A 114 38.19 27.28 23.30
CA PHE A 114 36.86 26.68 23.14
C PHE A 114 36.75 25.30 23.80
N LEU A 115 37.77 24.44 23.64
CA LEU A 115 37.78 23.11 24.25
C LEU A 115 37.90 23.15 25.77
N ALA A 116 38.61 24.14 26.32
CA ALA A 116 38.66 24.40 27.76
C ALA A 116 37.29 24.83 28.34
N ASN A 117 36.36 25.27 27.48
CA ASN A 117 35.03 25.71 27.87
C ASN A 117 33.93 25.06 26.99
N SER A 118 33.68 23.77 27.22
CA SER A 118 32.70 22.99 26.44
C SER A 118 31.28 23.57 26.50
N LEU A 119 30.89 24.17 27.63
CA LEU A 119 29.58 24.81 27.81
C LEU A 119 29.39 26.02 26.89
N LEU A 120 30.46 26.81 26.70
CA LEU A 120 30.45 27.93 25.77
C LEU A 120 30.23 27.41 24.34
N TYR A 121 30.97 26.38 23.93
CA TYR A 121 30.78 25.75 22.61
C TYR A 121 29.34 25.31 22.38
N HIS A 122 28.75 24.54 23.30
CA HIS A 122 27.37 24.07 23.17
C HIS A 122 26.36 25.21 23.10
N ARG A 123 26.52 26.24 23.93
CA ARG A 123 25.64 27.42 23.89
C ARG A 123 25.73 28.14 22.55
N LEU A 124 26.95 28.32 22.05
CA LEU A 124 27.23 28.99 20.78
C LEU A 124 26.66 28.21 19.59
N LYS A 125 26.73 26.87 19.62
CA LYS A 125 26.16 25.99 18.59
C LYS A 125 24.66 26.20 18.41
N HIS A 126 23.93 26.50 19.48
CA HIS A 126 22.49 26.77 19.42
C HIS A 126 22.16 28.23 19.10
N GLU A 127 22.99 29.18 19.56
CA GLU A 127 22.76 30.61 19.37
C GLU A 127 23.11 31.09 17.95
N VAL A 128 24.17 30.53 17.35
CA VAL A 128 24.61 30.90 16.00
C VAL A 128 23.75 30.15 14.99
N ARG A 129 22.81 30.87 14.37
CA ARG A 129 22.09 30.36 13.18
C ARG A 129 23.06 30.30 12.00
N VAL A 130 23.65 29.14 11.78
CA VAL A 130 24.50 28.90 10.61
C VAL A 130 23.60 28.46 9.45
N ARG A 131 23.64 29.18 8.32
CA ARG A 131 23.13 28.66 7.05
C ARG A 131 23.96 27.44 6.66
N GLU A 132 23.36 26.48 5.96
CA GLU A 132 24.10 25.35 5.42
C GLU A 132 25.35 25.84 4.67
N SER A 133 26.50 25.41 5.16
CA SER A 133 27.82 25.75 4.67
C SER A 133 28.47 24.51 4.06
N PRO A 134 29.41 24.65 3.11
CA PRO A 134 30.17 23.50 2.61
C PRO A 134 30.88 22.70 3.72
N ALA A 135 31.20 23.34 4.85
CA ALA A 135 31.77 22.67 6.01
C ALA A 135 30.79 21.70 6.69
N ASP A 136 29.47 21.90 6.59
CA ASP A 136 28.48 21.00 7.16
C ASP A 136 28.46 19.65 6.45
N VAL A 137 28.65 19.65 5.13
CA VAL A 137 28.81 18.43 4.34
C VAL A 137 30.05 17.67 4.79
N PHE A 138 31.16 18.37 5.02
CA PHE A 138 32.40 17.77 5.49
C PHE A 138 32.27 17.20 6.91
N ILE A 139 31.66 17.94 7.84
CA ILE A 139 31.40 17.46 9.21
C ILE A 139 30.51 16.23 9.17
N LYS A 140 29.45 16.22 8.36
CA LYS A 140 28.58 15.06 8.19
C LYS A 140 29.34 13.85 7.65
N ALA A 141 30.11 14.02 6.58
CA ALA A 141 30.95 12.97 6.03
C ALA A 141 31.96 12.43 7.07
N PHE A 142 32.49 13.30 7.93
CA PHE A 142 33.41 12.89 9.00
C PHE A 142 32.69 12.14 10.14
N MET A 143 31.45 12.50 10.47
CA MET A 143 30.61 11.70 11.38
C MET A 143 30.33 10.31 10.81
N GLU A 144 29.99 10.23 9.52
CA GLU A 144 29.80 8.95 8.81
C GLU A 144 31.10 8.12 8.80
N PHE A 145 32.25 8.77 8.58
CA PHE A 145 33.56 8.13 8.68
C PHE A 145 33.84 7.62 10.10
N ARG A 146 33.51 8.39 11.13
CA ARG A 146 33.64 7.96 12.53
C ARG A 146 32.82 6.71 12.82
N ASP A 147 31.58 6.65 12.33
CA ASP A 147 30.71 5.48 12.50
C ASP A 147 31.19 4.27 11.68
N PHE A 148 31.73 4.51 10.49
CA PHE A 148 32.39 3.48 9.71
C PHE A 148 33.63 2.91 10.43
N MET A 149 34.46 3.78 11.01
CA MET A 149 35.63 3.35 11.80
C MET A 149 35.22 2.57 13.05
N LEU A 150 34.15 2.98 13.73
CA LEU A 150 33.58 2.23 14.84
C LEU A 150 33.20 0.81 14.39
N GLU A 151 32.46 0.69 13.28
CA GLU A 151 32.08 -0.61 12.72
C GLU A 151 33.31 -1.47 12.39
N ARG A 152 34.34 -0.90 11.76
CA ARG A 152 35.59 -1.60 11.44
C ARG A 152 36.37 -2.03 12.67
N LEU A 153 36.42 -1.22 13.73
CA LEU A 153 37.15 -1.54 14.97
C LEU A 153 36.42 -2.59 15.82
N LEU A 154 35.10 -2.73 15.64
CA LEU A 154 34.27 -3.69 16.36
C LEU A 154 34.05 -5.01 15.60
N THR A 155 34.45 -5.07 14.34
CA THR A 155 34.23 -6.23 13.48
C THR A 155 35.57 -6.87 13.12
N SER A 156 35.74 -8.15 13.43
CA SER A 156 36.88 -8.94 12.99
C SER A 156 36.74 -9.36 11.51
N PRO A 157 37.84 -9.67 10.81
CA PRO A 157 37.77 -10.15 9.42
C PRO A 157 36.95 -11.42 9.24
N ASP A 158 36.89 -12.28 10.26
CA ASP A 158 36.11 -13.52 10.20
C ASP A 158 34.62 -13.26 10.43
N GLU A 159 34.26 -12.38 11.38
CA GLU A 159 32.87 -11.92 11.55
C GLU A 159 32.34 -11.24 10.27
N GLU A 160 33.16 -10.48 9.56
CA GLU A 160 32.78 -9.90 8.26
C GLU A 160 32.48 -10.98 7.22
N LYS A 161 33.32 -12.02 7.11
CA LYS A 161 33.07 -13.15 6.20
C LYS A 161 31.83 -13.97 6.59
N GLU A 162 31.57 -14.11 7.89
CA GLU A 162 30.35 -14.78 8.36
C GLU A 162 29.11 -13.96 8.02
N LYS A 163 29.18 -12.63 8.15
CA LYS A 163 28.10 -11.71 7.74
C LYS A 163 27.80 -11.82 6.26
N THR A 164 28.83 -11.84 5.41
CA THR A 164 28.66 -11.97 3.95
C THR A 164 28.02 -13.31 3.59
N LYS A 165 28.51 -14.42 4.16
CA LYS A 165 27.93 -15.75 3.92
C LYS A 165 26.47 -15.83 4.36
N LEU A 166 26.16 -15.31 5.55
CA LEU A 166 24.77 -15.30 6.03
C LEU A 166 23.87 -14.48 5.10
N MET A 167 24.35 -13.32 4.63
CA MET A 167 23.58 -12.47 3.71
C MET A 167 23.34 -13.16 2.36
N GLU A 168 24.32 -13.92 1.86
CA GLU A 168 24.18 -14.76 0.66
C GLU A 168 23.16 -15.88 0.87
N ASP A 169 23.22 -16.60 1.99
CA ASP A 169 22.27 -17.67 2.34
C ASP A 169 20.83 -17.14 2.48
N ILE A 170 20.66 -15.99 3.15
CA ILE A 170 19.36 -15.32 3.24
C ILE A 170 18.85 -14.94 1.86
N SER A 171 19.71 -14.37 1.00
CA SER A 171 19.34 -13.96 -0.36
C SER A 171 18.89 -15.16 -1.20
N LEU A 172 19.61 -16.28 -1.10
CA LEU A 172 19.26 -17.53 -1.77
C LEU A 172 17.90 -18.05 -1.28
N GLN A 173 17.67 -18.04 0.04
CA GLN A 173 16.41 -18.50 0.61
C GLN A 173 15.24 -17.58 0.23
N VAL A 174 15.45 -16.26 0.21
CA VAL A 174 14.47 -15.28 -0.25
C VAL A 174 14.12 -15.52 -1.71
N GLY A 175 15.11 -15.80 -2.58
CA GLY A 175 14.88 -16.17 -3.97
C GLY A 175 13.97 -17.38 -4.11
N LYS A 176 14.33 -18.50 -3.45
CA LYS A 176 13.53 -19.75 -3.45
C LYS A 176 12.10 -19.53 -2.92
N ASN A 177 11.95 -18.78 -1.84
CA ASN A 177 10.64 -18.47 -1.27
C ASN A 177 9.79 -17.61 -2.22
N THR A 178 10.42 -16.68 -2.94
CA THR A 178 9.75 -15.83 -3.92
C THR A 178 9.26 -16.64 -5.11
N GLU A 179 10.10 -17.52 -5.64
CA GLU A 179 9.75 -18.46 -6.72
C GLU A 179 8.58 -19.37 -6.31
N MET A 180 8.67 -19.99 -5.13
CA MET A 180 7.59 -20.83 -4.59
C MET A 180 6.28 -20.06 -4.41
N THR A 181 6.35 -18.83 -3.89
CA THR A 181 5.17 -17.98 -3.70
C THR A 181 4.53 -17.62 -5.05
N SER A 182 5.34 -17.30 -6.06
CA SER A 182 4.85 -17.00 -7.41
C SER A 182 4.17 -18.22 -8.03
N ALA A 183 4.76 -19.41 -7.90
CA ALA A 183 4.17 -20.64 -8.43
C ALA A 183 2.82 -20.96 -7.76
N LEU A 184 2.72 -20.84 -6.44
CA LEU A 184 1.47 -21.05 -5.70
C LEU A 184 0.40 -20.00 -6.06
N GLN A 185 0.79 -18.75 -6.31
CA GLN A 185 -0.13 -17.71 -6.76
C GLN A 185 -0.69 -18.01 -8.16
N GLU A 186 0.14 -18.51 -9.07
CA GLU A 186 -0.28 -18.92 -10.40
C GLU A 186 -1.24 -20.12 -10.36
N GLU A 187 -0.93 -21.14 -9.56
CA GLU A 187 -1.82 -22.28 -9.35
C GLU A 187 -3.17 -21.85 -8.77
N LEU A 188 -3.16 -20.98 -7.75
CA LEU A 188 -4.38 -20.44 -7.16
C LEU A 188 -5.22 -19.67 -8.20
N ALA A 189 -4.58 -18.85 -9.04
CA ALA A 189 -5.26 -18.10 -10.09
C ALA A 189 -5.91 -19.06 -11.11
N ALA A 190 -5.21 -20.12 -11.53
CA ALA A 190 -5.74 -21.12 -12.45
C ALA A 190 -6.94 -21.88 -11.87
N VAL A 191 -6.90 -22.24 -10.58
CA VAL A 191 -8.02 -22.89 -9.87
C VAL A 191 -9.23 -21.94 -9.77
N ILE A 192 -9.00 -20.67 -9.43
CA ILE A 192 -10.06 -19.64 -9.36
C ILE A 192 -10.73 -19.49 -10.73
N GLN A 193 -9.95 -19.36 -11.80
CA GLN A 193 -10.46 -19.23 -13.16
C GLN A 193 -11.30 -20.45 -13.56
N THR A 194 -10.79 -21.67 -13.33
CA THR A 194 -11.52 -22.90 -13.65
C THR A 194 -12.86 -22.97 -12.93
N ARG A 195 -12.89 -22.58 -11.65
CA ARG A 195 -14.11 -22.51 -10.84
C ARG A 195 -15.08 -21.47 -11.39
N ASP A 196 -14.60 -20.28 -11.74
CA ASP A 196 -15.44 -19.20 -12.29
C ASP A 196 -16.04 -19.60 -13.66
N GLU A 197 -15.28 -20.31 -14.50
CA GLU A 197 -15.77 -20.88 -15.75
C GLU A 197 -16.86 -21.92 -15.52
N GLU A 198 -16.74 -22.76 -14.48
CA GLU A 198 -17.78 -23.73 -14.12
C GLU A 198 -19.05 -23.06 -13.60
N VAL A 199 -18.91 -22.05 -12.74
CA VAL A 199 -20.05 -21.27 -12.24
C VAL A 199 -20.78 -20.60 -13.40
N ASN A 200 -20.06 -19.92 -14.30
CA ASN A 200 -20.64 -19.30 -15.48
C ASN A 200 -21.37 -20.31 -16.40
N ARG A 201 -20.84 -21.53 -16.53
CA ARG A 201 -21.53 -22.60 -17.28
C ARG A 201 -22.84 -22.99 -16.62
N LYS A 202 -22.85 -23.18 -15.29
CA LYS A 202 -24.04 -23.52 -14.52
C LYS A 202 -25.08 -22.39 -14.56
N ASP A 203 -24.66 -21.14 -14.45
CA ASP A 203 -25.55 -19.98 -14.50
C ASP A 203 -26.26 -19.88 -15.86
N LYS A 204 -25.54 -20.11 -16.97
CA LYS A 204 -26.16 -20.19 -18.32
C LYS A 204 -27.20 -21.31 -18.42
N THR A 205 -26.92 -22.47 -17.83
CA THR A 205 -27.89 -23.58 -17.81
C THR A 205 -29.13 -23.19 -17.00
N ILE A 206 -28.96 -22.54 -15.85
CA ILE A 206 -30.07 -22.05 -15.01
C ILE A 206 -30.91 -21.03 -15.79
N GLU A 207 -30.28 -20.08 -16.47
CA GLU A 207 -30.96 -19.07 -17.29
C GLU A 207 -31.78 -19.71 -18.41
N ASN A 208 -31.18 -20.64 -19.17
CA ASN A 208 -31.87 -21.37 -20.24
C ASN A 208 -33.09 -22.17 -19.74
N LEU A 209 -32.94 -22.85 -18.59
CA LEU A 209 -34.02 -23.60 -17.97
C LEU A 209 -35.14 -22.66 -17.51
N LYS A 210 -34.79 -21.52 -16.92
CA LYS A 210 -35.76 -20.51 -16.50
C LYS A 210 -36.59 -19.99 -17.68
N THR A 211 -35.93 -19.61 -18.78
CA THR A 211 -36.61 -19.16 -20.00
C THR A 211 -37.52 -20.25 -20.57
N SER A 212 -37.02 -21.49 -20.63
CA SER A 212 -37.81 -22.63 -21.13
C SER A 212 -39.06 -22.89 -20.27
N MET A 213 -38.93 -22.76 -18.94
CA MET A 213 -40.07 -22.90 -18.02
C MET A 213 -41.10 -21.77 -18.20
N GLU A 214 -40.65 -20.53 -18.39
CA GLU A 214 -41.52 -19.39 -18.66
C GLU A 214 -42.28 -19.56 -19.98
N ASP A 215 -41.60 -19.98 -21.04
CA ASP A 215 -42.19 -20.25 -22.35
C ASP A 215 -43.20 -21.40 -22.28
N LEU A 216 -42.87 -22.50 -21.61
CA LEU A 216 -43.78 -23.63 -21.41
C LEU A 216 -45.03 -23.19 -20.65
N THR A 217 -44.87 -22.40 -19.58
CA THR A 217 -45.99 -21.87 -18.80
C THR A 217 -46.90 -21.00 -19.66
N LYS A 218 -46.32 -20.15 -20.52
CA LYS A 218 -47.05 -19.28 -21.45
C LYS A 218 -47.80 -20.09 -22.51
N SER A 219 -47.16 -21.11 -23.10
CA SER A 219 -47.79 -22.02 -24.07
C SER A 219 -48.94 -22.78 -23.43
N CYS A 220 -48.71 -23.45 -22.30
CA CYS A 220 -49.77 -24.18 -21.60
C CYS A 220 -50.95 -23.29 -21.24
N LYS A 221 -50.71 -22.04 -20.82
CA LYS A 221 -51.79 -21.08 -20.56
C LYS A 221 -52.58 -20.75 -21.83
N ALA A 222 -51.91 -20.56 -22.96
CA ALA A 222 -52.57 -20.32 -24.25
C ALA A 222 -53.38 -21.53 -24.71
N ASP A 223 -52.81 -22.74 -24.60
CA ASP A 223 -53.46 -24.00 -24.97
C ASP A 223 -54.72 -24.23 -24.11
N ILE A 224 -54.63 -24.03 -22.79
CA ILE A 224 -55.79 -24.13 -21.89
C ILE A 224 -56.87 -23.12 -22.29
N GLN A 225 -56.51 -21.87 -22.56
CA GLN A 225 -57.46 -20.85 -23.00
C GLN A 225 -58.12 -21.19 -24.34
N GLN A 226 -57.38 -21.80 -25.27
CA GLN A 226 -57.91 -22.25 -26.56
C GLN A 226 -58.89 -23.41 -26.36
N ILE A 227 -58.49 -24.44 -25.62
CA ILE A 227 -59.34 -25.61 -25.32
C ILE A 227 -60.64 -25.18 -24.64
N MET A 228 -60.58 -24.23 -23.70
CA MET A 228 -61.78 -23.69 -23.05
C MET A 228 -62.72 -23.02 -24.06
N LYS A 229 -62.22 -22.15 -24.95
CA LYS A 229 -63.04 -21.46 -25.96
C LYS A 229 -63.65 -22.43 -26.97
N GLU A 230 -62.87 -23.41 -27.43
CA GLU A 230 -63.36 -24.45 -28.35
C GLU A 230 -64.44 -25.30 -27.67
N GLY A 231 -64.25 -25.66 -26.40
CA GLY A 231 -65.24 -26.37 -25.59
C GLY A 231 -66.53 -25.58 -25.40
N GLU A 232 -66.46 -24.29 -25.05
CA GLU A 232 -67.62 -23.40 -24.92
C GLU A 232 -68.38 -23.29 -26.24
N LYS A 233 -67.67 -23.10 -27.36
CA LYS A 233 -68.28 -23.03 -28.69
C LYS A 233 -69.00 -24.34 -29.05
N GLN A 234 -68.36 -25.48 -28.82
CA GLN A 234 -68.96 -26.79 -29.10
C GLN A 234 -70.20 -27.01 -28.25
N GLN A 235 -70.16 -26.63 -26.97
CA GLN A 235 -71.32 -26.72 -26.07
C GLN A 235 -72.50 -25.89 -26.58
N GLU A 236 -72.28 -24.64 -27.00
CA GLU A 236 -73.35 -23.80 -27.56
C GLU A 236 -73.95 -24.40 -28.85
N GLU A 237 -73.13 -24.97 -29.72
CA GLU A 237 -73.58 -25.63 -30.94
C GLU A 237 -74.43 -26.87 -30.63
N ASP A 238 -73.98 -27.71 -29.69
CA ASP A 238 -74.70 -28.90 -29.24
C ASP A 238 -76.03 -28.55 -28.55
N GLU A 239 -76.05 -27.50 -27.72
CA GLU A 239 -77.26 -26.99 -27.07
C GLU A 239 -78.28 -26.51 -28.11
N LYS A 240 -77.86 -25.71 -29.11
CA LYS A 240 -78.74 -25.26 -30.21
C LYS A 240 -79.27 -26.45 -31.01
N ALA A 241 -78.41 -27.38 -31.40
CA ALA A 241 -78.81 -28.58 -32.15
C ALA A 241 -79.82 -29.43 -31.36
N SER A 242 -79.61 -29.58 -30.04
CA SER A 242 -80.54 -30.28 -29.14
C SER A 242 -81.89 -29.57 -29.03
N GLN A 243 -81.88 -28.23 -28.87
CA GLN A 243 -83.10 -27.42 -28.83
C GLN A 243 -83.91 -27.52 -30.12
N GLU A 244 -83.25 -27.47 -31.28
CA GLU A 244 -83.91 -27.65 -32.58
C GLU A 244 -84.55 -29.02 -32.71
N ARG A 245 -83.86 -30.10 -32.31
CA ARG A 245 -84.43 -31.46 -32.33
C ARG A 245 -85.66 -31.55 -31.43
N CYS A 246 -85.59 -30.99 -30.22
CA CYS A 246 -86.72 -30.93 -29.30
C CYS A 246 -87.90 -30.16 -29.90
N ALA A 247 -87.66 -29.04 -30.59
CA ALA A 247 -88.69 -28.25 -31.24
C ALA A 247 -89.37 -29.03 -32.38
N ARG A 248 -88.59 -29.72 -33.23
CA ARG A 248 -89.11 -30.58 -34.30
C ARG A 248 -89.98 -31.70 -33.75
N LEU A 249 -89.50 -32.42 -32.74
CA LEU A 249 -90.27 -33.50 -32.09
C LEU A 249 -91.58 -32.97 -31.47
N LYS A 250 -91.55 -31.79 -30.84
CA LYS A 250 -92.79 -31.15 -30.33
C LYS A 250 -93.77 -30.83 -31.46
N GLN A 251 -93.29 -30.32 -32.59
CA GLN A 251 -94.12 -30.04 -33.76
C GLN A 251 -94.72 -31.32 -34.34
N ASP A 252 -93.93 -32.39 -34.47
CA ASP A 252 -94.40 -33.69 -34.95
C ASP A 252 -95.48 -34.27 -34.04
N ILE A 253 -95.29 -34.21 -32.72
CA ILE A 253 -96.31 -34.62 -31.74
C ILE A 253 -97.61 -33.81 -31.93
N GLN A 254 -97.51 -32.50 -32.14
CA GLN A 254 -98.69 -31.66 -32.40
C GLN A 254 -99.39 -32.03 -33.71
N CYS A 255 -98.66 -32.23 -34.80
CA CYS A 255 -99.19 -32.63 -36.10
C CYS A 255 -99.86 -34.01 -36.04
N LEU A 256 -99.20 -35.00 -35.43
CA LEU A 256 -99.74 -36.34 -35.24
C LEU A 256 -100.99 -36.31 -34.34
N GLY A 257 -100.98 -35.50 -33.28
CA GLY A 257 -102.15 -35.28 -32.45
C GLY A 257 -103.33 -34.68 -33.23
N ALA A 258 -103.07 -33.69 -34.09
CA ALA A 258 -104.10 -33.12 -34.96
C ALA A 258 -104.63 -34.13 -36.00
N GLN A 259 -103.75 -34.90 -36.63
CA GLN A 259 -104.12 -35.96 -37.58
C GLN A 259 -104.96 -37.05 -36.90
N PHE A 260 -104.55 -37.53 -35.73
CA PHE A 260 -105.31 -38.50 -34.95
C PHE A 260 -106.69 -37.98 -34.60
N ASN A 261 -106.81 -36.74 -34.13
CA ASN A 261 -108.10 -36.11 -33.84
C ASN A 261 -108.99 -36.00 -35.10
N ALA A 262 -108.42 -35.66 -36.26
CA ALA A 262 -109.15 -35.63 -37.52
C ALA A 262 -109.66 -37.01 -37.93
N LEU A 263 -108.82 -38.05 -37.84
CA LEU A 263 -109.20 -39.45 -38.08
C LEU A 263 -110.30 -39.91 -37.12
N VAL A 264 -110.22 -39.55 -35.84
CA VAL A 264 -111.28 -39.85 -34.86
C VAL A 264 -112.60 -39.18 -35.25
N LEU A 265 -112.56 -37.93 -35.73
CA LEU A 265 -113.75 -37.22 -36.20
C LEU A 265 -114.32 -37.83 -37.49
N GLU A 266 -113.47 -38.19 -38.45
CA GLU A 266 -113.87 -38.84 -39.71
C GLU A 266 -114.45 -40.24 -39.46
N HIS A 267 -113.84 -41.02 -38.57
CA HIS A 267 -114.37 -42.31 -38.15
C HIS A 267 -115.74 -42.14 -37.47
N ARG A 268 -115.89 -41.16 -36.56
CA ARG A 268 -117.19 -40.83 -35.95
C ARG A 268 -118.23 -40.42 -36.98
N ALA A 269 -117.85 -39.64 -38.00
CA ALA A 269 -118.74 -39.23 -39.09
C ALA A 269 -119.14 -40.42 -39.97
N SER A 270 -118.19 -41.29 -40.32
CA SER A 270 -118.43 -42.52 -41.09
C SER A 270 -119.32 -43.50 -40.33
N GLU A 271 -119.12 -43.64 -39.02
CA GLU A 271 -119.96 -44.45 -38.14
C GLU A 271 -121.39 -43.88 -38.06
N LEU A 272 -121.56 -42.56 -38.10
CA LEU A 272 -122.85 -41.88 -38.20
C LEU A 272 -123.56 -42.12 -39.55
N VAL A 273 -122.80 -42.27 -40.64
CA VAL A 273 -123.33 -42.58 -41.99
C VAL A 273 -123.73 -44.05 -42.11
N LEU A 274 -122.95 -44.99 -41.57
CA LEU A 274 -123.26 -46.43 -41.57
C LEU A 274 -124.45 -46.82 -40.69
N ARG A 275 -124.87 -45.92 -39.79
CA ARG A 275 -126.07 -46.08 -38.94
C ARG A 275 -127.36 -45.57 -39.60
N LYS A 276 -127.32 -45.16 -40.87
CA LYS A 276 -128.49 -44.87 -41.74
C LYS A 276 -128.66 -45.96 -42.77
#